data_AF-A0A1J3JWU1-F1
#
_entry.id   AF-A0A1J3JWU1-F1
#
_cell.length_a   1.000
_cell.length_b   1.000
_cell.length_c   1.000
_cell.angle_alpha   90.00
_cell.angle_beta   90.00
_cell.angle_gamma   90.00
#
_symmetry.space_group_name_H-M   'P 1'
#
loop_
_entity.id
_entity.type
_entity.pdbx_description
1 polymer ?
#
loop_
_entity_poly.entity_id
_entity_poly.type
_entity_poly.pdbx_seq_one_letter_code
_entity_poly.pdbx_strand_id
1 'polypeptide(L)'
;IGRTAWDFMRSSDDVGTDFGANILMQMPRVMNMSVLTIERQPWKGKNQFGIPYPSYFHPSTSAEMVTWQDKTRRVERPHLFSFVGGPR
;
A
#
# COMPACT_ATOMS: atom_id res chain seq x y z
N ILE A 1 -4.69 6.10 1.85
CA ILE A 1 -4.64 6.67 0.47
C ILE A 1 -4.37 5.56 -0.54
N GLY A 2 -5.04 5.58 -1.70
CA GLY A 2 -5.11 4.44 -2.63
C GLY A 2 -3.91 4.24 -3.57
N ARG A 3 -2.83 5.00 -3.40
CA ARG A 3 -1.59 4.92 -4.20
C ARG A 3 -0.39 4.69 -3.29
N THR A 4 0.76 4.34 -3.87
CA THR A 4 2.01 4.15 -3.12
C THR A 4 2.48 5.48 -2.54
N ALA A 5 3.25 5.43 -1.44
CA ALA A 5 3.78 6.65 -0.80
C ALA A 5 4.64 7.51 -1.75
N TRP A 6 5.29 6.88 -2.73
CA TRP A 6 6.11 7.54 -3.74
C TRP A 6 5.36 8.61 -4.55
N ASP A 7 4.06 8.39 -4.84
CA ASP A 7 3.24 9.36 -5.56
C ASP A 7 2.93 10.65 -4.76
N PHE A 8 3.14 10.61 -3.43
CA PHE A 8 2.91 11.73 -2.50
C PHE A 8 4.20 12.30 -1.92
N MET A 9 5.34 11.82 -2.41
CA MET A 9 6.68 12.19 -1.94
C MET A 9 7.60 12.60 -3.09
N ARG A 10 7.07 13.22 -4.14
CA ARG A 10 7.89 13.79 -5.22
C ARG A 10 8.57 15.08 -4.74
N SER A 11 9.70 15.43 -5.36
CA SER A 11 10.45 16.64 -4.99
C SER A 11 9.83 17.86 -5.66
N SER A 12 9.88 19.03 -5.01
CA SER A 12 9.58 20.32 -5.67
C SER A 12 10.60 20.69 -6.75
N ASP A 13 11.79 20.09 -6.68
CA ASP A 13 12.92 20.37 -7.59
C ASP A 13 12.87 19.48 -8.86
N ASP A 14 11.92 18.54 -8.93
CA ASP A 14 11.67 17.81 -10.17
C ASP A 14 11.11 18.79 -11.21
N VAL A 15 11.85 18.99 -12.29
CA VAL A 15 11.61 19.98 -13.38
C VAL A 15 10.33 19.70 -14.19
N GLY A 16 9.50 18.75 -13.75
CA GLY A 16 8.22 18.42 -14.37
C GLY A 16 7.07 19.27 -13.82
N THR A 17 5.99 19.36 -14.60
CA THR A 17 4.75 20.02 -14.16
C THR A 17 4.27 19.40 -12.85
N ASP A 18 3.97 20.23 -11.83
CA ASP A 18 3.35 19.74 -10.60
C ASP A 18 1.99 19.09 -10.92
N PHE A 19 1.85 17.79 -10.67
CA PHE A 19 0.61 17.06 -10.90
C PHE A 19 0.30 16.07 -9.78
N GLY A 20 -0.98 15.97 -9.42
CA GLY A 20 -1.46 15.08 -8.37
C GLY A 20 -1.20 15.63 -6.96
N ALA A 21 -0.74 14.77 -6.05
CA ALA A 21 -0.55 15.10 -4.63
C ALA A 21 0.94 15.25 -4.24
N ASN A 22 1.83 15.34 -5.24
CA ASN A 22 3.26 15.68 -5.23
C ASN A 22 3.98 15.61 -3.87
N ILE A 23 3.90 16.66 -3.06
CA ILE A 23 4.64 16.82 -1.80
C ILE A 23 3.79 16.55 -0.55
N LEU A 24 2.57 16.02 -0.67
CA LEU A 24 1.61 15.93 0.44
C LEU A 24 2.22 15.24 1.67
N MET A 25 2.93 14.12 1.51
CA MET A 25 3.58 13.43 2.63
C MET A 25 4.87 14.11 3.11
N GLN A 26 5.39 15.07 2.37
CA GLN A 26 6.53 15.88 2.75
C GLN A 26 6.14 17.17 3.49
N MET A 27 4.84 17.51 3.53
CA MET A 27 4.37 18.69 4.24
C MET A 27 4.56 18.52 5.76
N PRO A 28 5.06 19.55 6.48
CA PRO A 28 5.34 19.45 7.92
C PRO A 28 4.17 18.98 8.78
N ARG A 29 2.94 19.43 8.45
CA ARG A 29 1.74 19.01 9.18
C ARG A 29 1.39 17.54 8.94
N VAL A 30 1.60 17.05 7.72
CA VAL A 30 1.29 15.66 7.35
C VAL A 30 2.32 14.71 7.95
N MET A 31 3.59 15.13 8.07
CA MET A 31 4.61 14.38 8.79
C MET A 31 4.26 14.15 10.27
N ASN A 32 3.45 15.03 10.86
CA ASN A 32 2.96 14.89 12.24
C ASN A 32 1.69 14.02 12.35
N MET A 33 1.18 13.47 11.25
CA MET A 33 0.02 12.58 11.22
C MET A 33 0.44 11.15 10.93
N SER A 34 -0.33 10.18 11.44
CA SER A 34 -0.22 8.78 11.00
C SER A 34 -0.93 8.58 9.68
N VAL A 35 -0.26 7.97 8.69
CA VAL A 35 -0.80 7.81 7.34
C VAL A 35 -0.83 6.33 6.95
N LEU A 36 -2.01 5.82 6.59
CA LEU A 36 -2.16 4.48 6.03
C LEU A 36 -1.96 4.51 4.51
N THR A 37 -0.94 3.80 4.03
CA THR A 37 -0.55 3.72 2.62
C THR A 37 -0.53 2.29 2.16
N ILE A 38 -0.67 2.06 0.86
CA ILE A 38 -0.62 0.71 0.31
C ILE A 38 0.84 0.19 0.26
N GLU A 39 1.75 1.09 -0.05
CA GLU A 39 3.20 0.87 0.04
C GLU A 39 3.80 2.04 0.81
N ARG A 40 4.56 1.73 1.86
CA ARG A 40 5.31 2.71 2.65
C ARG A 40 6.65 2.99 1.98
N GLN A 41 7.09 4.24 2.05
CA GLN A 41 8.48 4.58 1.73
C GLN A 41 9.40 4.17 2.91
N PRO A 42 10.38 3.27 2.70
CA PRO A 42 11.07 2.62 3.82
C PRO A 42 12.05 3.53 4.59
N TRP A 43 12.56 4.59 3.97
CA TRP A 43 13.68 5.39 4.49
C TRP A 43 13.24 6.69 5.21
N LYS A 44 12.22 7.35 4.69
CA LYS A 44 11.68 8.66 5.07
C LYS A 44 10.23 8.56 5.55
N GLY A 45 9.55 7.42 5.37
CA GLY A 45 8.15 7.22 5.74
C GLY A 45 7.90 6.79 7.18
N LYS A 46 8.56 7.40 8.18
CA LYS A 46 8.41 6.98 9.60
C LYS A 46 6.96 6.99 10.09
N ASN A 47 6.16 7.93 9.61
CA ASN A 47 4.75 8.11 9.94
C ASN A 47 3.78 7.35 8.99
N GLN A 48 4.32 6.53 8.09
CA GLN A 48 3.56 5.75 7.12
C GLN A 48 3.42 4.30 7.60
N PHE A 49 2.25 3.74 7.41
CA PHE A 49 1.92 2.36 7.76
C PHE A 49 1.36 1.66 6.53
N GLY A 50 2.07 0.63 6.08
CA GLY A 50 1.65 -0.21 4.96
C GLY A 50 0.43 -1.03 5.35
N ILE A 51 -0.68 -0.82 4.66
CA ILE A 51 -1.86 -1.68 4.72
C ILE A 51 -1.99 -2.41 3.37
N PRO A 52 -2.48 -3.66 3.34
CA PRO A 52 -2.74 -4.35 2.08
C PRO A 52 -3.62 -3.50 1.16
N TYR A 53 -3.46 -3.67 -0.16
CA TYR A 53 -4.46 -3.16 -1.10
C TYR A 53 -5.85 -3.54 -0.58
N PRO A 54 -6.83 -2.62 -0.57
CA PRO A 54 -8.22 -2.98 -0.34
C PRO A 54 -8.67 -3.88 -1.49
N SER A 55 -8.38 -5.17 -1.34
CA SER A 55 -8.90 -6.23 -2.18
C SER A 55 -10.35 -6.50 -1.78
N TYR A 56 -11.08 -7.25 -2.60
CA TYR A 56 -12.42 -7.76 -2.26
C TYR A 56 -12.50 -8.49 -0.91
N PHE A 57 -11.38 -8.83 -0.29
CA PHE A 57 -11.35 -9.43 1.04
C PHE A 57 -11.48 -8.36 2.13
N HIS A 58 -12.68 -8.24 2.69
CA HIS A 58 -13.01 -7.35 3.80
C HIS A 58 -13.55 -8.15 5.01
N PRO A 59 -12.68 -8.80 5.81
CA PRO A 59 -13.14 -9.52 6.99
C PRO A 59 -13.69 -8.54 8.02
N SER A 60 -14.87 -8.84 8.56
CA SER A 60 -15.52 -8.04 9.61
C SER A 60 -15.04 -8.41 11.02
N THR A 61 -14.39 -9.57 11.15
CA THR A 61 -13.92 -10.10 12.44
C THR A 61 -12.50 -10.67 12.35
N SER A 62 -11.80 -10.74 13.49
CA SER A 62 -10.49 -11.41 13.56
C SER A 62 -10.58 -12.90 13.22
N ALA A 63 -11.71 -13.55 13.54
CA ALA A 63 -11.96 -14.95 13.22
C ALA A 63 -12.04 -15.20 11.70
N GLU A 64 -12.68 -14.31 10.93
CA GLU A 64 -12.71 -14.37 9.46
C GLU A 64 -11.30 -14.24 8.86
N MET A 65 -10.48 -13.36 9.43
CA MET A 65 -9.07 -13.21 9.01
C MET A 65 -8.27 -14.50 9.25
N VAL A 66 -8.39 -15.10 10.45
CA VAL A 66 -7.72 -16.37 10.77
C VAL A 66 -8.19 -17.50 9.85
N THR A 67 -9.50 -17.60 9.62
CA THR A 67 -10.10 -18.60 8.71
C THR A 67 -9.53 -18.49 7.30
N TRP A 68 -9.42 -17.26 6.78
CA TRP A 68 -8.82 -17.02 5.47
C TRP A 68 -7.33 -17.39 5.45
N GLN A 69 -6.56 -17.01 6.47
CA GLN A 69 -5.14 -17.36 6.56
C GLN A 69 -4.93 -18.88 6.57
N ASP A 70 -5.72 -19.62 7.35
CA ASP A 70 -5.66 -21.08 7.42
C ASP A 70 -5.96 -21.72 6.07
N LYS A 71 -7.00 -21.22 5.37
CA LYS A 71 -7.30 -21.66 4.01
C LYS A 71 -6.09 -21.41 3.10
N THR A 72 -5.56 -20.20 3.06
CA THR A 72 -4.44 -19.81 2.18
C THR A 72 -3.16 -20.59 2.45
N ARG A 73 -2.89 -20.97 3.71
CA ARG A 73 -1.72 -21.77 4.12
C ARG A 73 -1.82 -23.24 3.70
N ARG A 74 -3.02 -23.79 3.60
CA ARG A 74 -3.27 -25.20 3.22
C ARG A 74 -3.33 -25.44 1.72
N VAL A 75 -3.48 -24.39 0.92
CA VAL A 75 -3.48 -24.52 -0.54
C VAL A 75 -2.10 -24.97 -1.02
N GLU A 76 -2.04 -26.11 -1.69
CA GLU A 76 -0.82 -26.58 -2.34
C GLU A 76 -0.44 -25.63 -3.48
N ARG A 77 0.82 -25.18 -3.49
CA ARG A 77 1.35 -24.23 -4.46
C ARG A 77 2.46 -24.90 -5.27
N PRO A 78 2.12 -25.62 -6.36
CA PRO A 78 3.14 -26.26 -7.20
C PRO A 78 4.06 -25.24 -7.89
N HIS A 79 3.62 -23.98 -7.98
CA HIS A 79 4.39 -22.87 -8.51
C HIS A 79 4.46 -21.73 -7.47
N LEU A 80 5.66 -21.19 -7.27
CA LEU A 80 5.92 -20.06 -6.35
C LEU A 80 5.82 -18.70 -7.05
N PHE A 81 5.32 -18.67 -8.29
CA PHE A 81 5.07 -17.46 -9.07
C PHE A 81 3.69 -17.53 -9.72
N SER A 82 3.13 -16.37 -10.02
CA SER A 82 1.88 -16.23 -10.76
C SER A 82 1.98 -15.00 -11.66
N PHE A 83 1.51 -15.11 -12.89
CA PHE A 83 1.43 -13.97 -13.80
C PHE A 83 0.10 -13.24 -13.56
N VAL A 84 0.18 -11.98 -13.16
CA VAL A 84 -0.98 -11.11 -12.98
C VAL A 84 -1.23 -10.37 -14.30
N GLY A 85 -2.47 -10.39 -14.80
CA GLY A 85 -2.87 -9.63 -16.00
C GLY A 85 -3.12 -10.44 -17.27
N GLY A 86 -3.24 -11.78 -17.17
CA GLY A 86 -3.76 -12.59 -18.28
C GLY A 86 -5.23 -12.27 -18.59
N PRO A 87 -5.71 -12.55 -19.82
CA PRO A 87 -7.13 -12.47 -20.16
C PRO A 87 -7.96 -13.33 -19.19
N ARG A 88 -9.13 -12.82 -18.80
CA ARG A 88 -10.10 -13.54 -17.95
C ARG A 88 -10.96 -14.47 -18.78
#